data_AF-A0A7V2NUT1-F1
#
_entry.id   AF-A0A7V2NUT1-F1
#
_cell.length_a   1.000
_cell.length_b   1.000
_cell.length_c   1.000
_cell.angle_alpha   90.00
_cell.angle_beta   90.00
_cell.angle_gamma   90.00
#
_symmetry.space_group_name_H-M   'P 1'
#
loop_
_entity.id
_entity.type
_entity.pdbx_description
1 polymer ?
#
loop_
_entity_poly.entity_id
_entity_poly.type
_entity_poly.pdbx_seq_one_letter_code
_entity_poly.pdbx_strand_id
1 'polypeptide(L)'
;MEKEKFYFTAIEYYRKAWLAQPTLILPLEKLCQLNIKLRRIREAKFFAKKFLLISRKDWKPYLYLGLAYSLGGELKHAEKIFTLGRNIFPSSLPLLYNLAVVKIKLGKVKEARKLIEEGKKLAPKEIRFKSLEKMIREFQK
;
A
#
# COMPACT_ATOMS: atom_id res chain seq x y z
N MET A 1 -10.68 17.13 -14.02
CA MET A 1 -11.21 18.30 -13.29
C MET A 1 -12.42 17.99 -12.42
N GLU A 2 -13.54 17.46 -12.92
CA GLU A 2 -14.72 17.19 -12.06
C GLU A 2 -14.51 16.09 -11.01
N LYS A 3 -13.94 14.94 -11.41
CA LYS A 3 -13.69 13.81 -10.48
C LYS A 3 -12.77 14.18 -9.31
N GLU A 4 -11.80 15.07 -9.55
CA GLU A 4 -10.90 15.56 -8.49
C GLU A 4 -11.63 16.45 -7.50
N LYS A 5 -12.51 17.35 -7.97
CA LYS A 5 -13.39 18.16 -7.12
C LYS A 5 -14.21 17.27 -6.18
N PHE A 6 -14.77 16.17 -6.68
CA PHE A 6 -15.48 15.19 -5.84
C PHE A 6 -14.57 14.50 -4.81
N TYR A 7 -13.30 14.22 -5.15
CA TYR A 7 -12.36 13.65 -4.18
C TYR A 7 -12.02 14.60 -3.04
N PHE A 8 -11.84 15.90 -3.32
CA PHE A 8 -11.61 16.89 -2.26
C PHE A 8 -12.82 17.02 -1.34
N THR A 9 -14.03 17.13 -1.91
CA THR A 9 -15.26 17.15 -1.13
C THR A 9 -15.41 15.89 -0.27
N ALA A 10 -15.13 14.72 -0.83
CA ALA A 10 -15.15 13.46 -0.08
C ALA A 10 -14.14 13.44 1.07
N ILE A 11 -12.91 13.95 0.84
CA ILE A 11 -11.89 14.06 1.90
C ILE A 11 -12.40 14.91 3.06
N GLU A 12 -13.06 16.03 2.79
CA GLU A 12 -13.60 16.90 3.83
C GLU A 12 -14.70 16.20 4.65
N TYR A 13 -15.61 15.47 4.01
CA TYR A 13 -16.62 14.68 4.72
C TYR A 13 -16.01 13.55 5.56
N TYR A 14 -15.04 12.81 5.02
CA TYR A 14 -14.37 11.76 5.80
C TYR A 14 -13.52 12.32 6.94
N ARG A 15 -12.94 13.52 6.79
CA ARG A 15 -12.27 14.22 7.88
C ARG A 15 -13.25 14.56 9.00
N LYS A 16 -14.41 15.14 8.68
CA LYS A 16 -15.46 15.42 9.67
C LYS A 16 -15.94 14.15 10.38
N ALA A 17 -16.16 13.06 9.63
CA ALA A 17 -16.55 11.77 10.20
C ALA A 17 -15.47 11.20 11.14
N TRP A 18 -14.19 11.30 10.76
CA TRP A 18 -13.08 10.90 11.63
C TRP A 18 -12.99 11.75 12.90
N LEU A 19 -13.18 13.07 12.80
CA LEU A 19 -13.17 13.95 13.98
C LEU A 19 -14.33 13.65 14.94
N ALA A 20 -15.51 13.32 14.40
CA ALA A 20 -16.67 12.94 15.19
C ALA A 20 -16.48 11.59 15.90
N GLN A 21 -15.83 10.62 15.24
CA GLN A 21 -15.54 9.31 15.83
C GLN A 21 -14.11 8.84 15.47
N PRO A 22 -13.08 9.24 16.24
CA PRO A 22 -11.69 8.97 15.91
C PRO A 22 -11.29 7.49 15.86
N THR A 23 -12.05 6.62 16.50
CA THR A 23 -11.86 5.17 16.52
C THR A 23 -12.51 4.45 15.32
N LEU A 24 -13.36 5.15 14.55
CA LEU A 24 -14.00 4.56 13.38
C LEU A 24 -12.99 4.38 12.24
N ILE A 25 -12.84 3.15 11.78
CA ILE A 25 -11.84 2.77 10.76
C ILE A 25 -12.23 3.27 9.37
N LEU A 26 -13.52 3.22 9.01
CA LEU A 26 -13.98 3.49 7.65
C LEU A 26 -13.53 4.87 7.11
N PRO A 27 -13.69 5.99 7.85
CA PRO A 27 -13.18 7.28 7.41
C PRO A 27 -11.67 7.29 7.17
N LEU A 28 -10.88 6.66 8.06
CA LEU A 28 -9.42 6.59 7.93
C LEU A 28 -9.00 5.79 6.70
N GLU A 29 -9.65 4.65 6.44
CA GLU A 29 -9.41 3.85 5.24
C GLU A 29 -9.69 4.67 3.97
N LYS A 30 -10.82 5.40 3.92
CA LYS A 30 -11.19 6.24 2.77
C LYS A 30 -10.24 7.43 2.60
N LEU A 31 -9.82 8.06 3.68
CA LEU A 31 -8.81 9.13 3.65
C LEU A 31 -7.48 8.60 3.11
N CYS A 32 -7.04 7.41 3.51
CA CYS A 32 -5.83 6.81 2.95
C CYS A 32 -5.97 6.57 1.44
N GLN A 33 -7.06 5.91 1.01
CA GLN A 33 -7.31 5.61 -0.41
C GLN A 33 -7.29 6.88 -1.28
N LEU A 34 -8.00 7.92 -0.85
CA LEU A 34 -8.11 9.17 -1.60
C LEU A 34 -6.79 9.94 -1.64
N ASN A 35 -6.07 10.04 -0.52
CA ASN A 35 -4.79 10.74 -0.49
C ASN A 35 -3.70 10.01 -1.29
N ILE A 36 -3.70 8.66 -1.32
CA ILE A 36 -2.85 7.88 -2.22
C ILE A 36 -3.18 8.18 -3.69
N LYS A 37 -4.47 8.18 -4.04
CA LYS A 37 -4.93 8.43 -5.41
C LYS A 37 -4.54 9.83 -5.91
N LEU A 38 -4.64 10.83 -5.04
CA LEU A 38 -4.28 12.22 -5.34
C LEU A 38 -2.78 12.50 -5.16
N ARG A 39 -1.95 11.49 -4.86
CA ARG A 39 -0.51 11.62 -4.54
C ARG A 39 -0.23 12.66 -3.44
N ARG A 40 -1.17 12.86 -2.51
CA ARG A 40 -1.01 13.67 -1.30
C ARG A 40 -0.23 12.86 -0.26
N ILE A 41 1.09 12.74 -0.51
CA ILE A 41 1.98 11.81 0.21
C ILE A 41 2.01 12.10 1.72
N ARG A 42 2.06 13.38 2.11
CA ARG A 42 2.13 13.78 3.53
C ARG A 42 0.90 13.31 4.29
N GLU A 43 -0.28 13.59 3.75
CA GLU A 43 -1.58 13.22 4.32
C GLU A 43 -1.81 11.71 4.28
N ALA A 44 -1.41 11.04 3.19
CA ALA A 44 -1.49 9.58 3.10
C ALA A 44 -0.68 8.90 4.22
N LYS A 45 0.55 9.36 4.49
CA LYS A 45 1.36 8.87 5.61
C LYS A 45 0.70 9.17 6.96
N PHE A 46 0.18 10.39 7.14
CA PHE A 46 -0.46 10.80 8.38
C PHE A 46 -1.65 9.89 8.73
N PHE A 47 -2.60 9.75 7.81
CA PHE A 47 -3.80 8.93 8.05
C PHE A 47 -3.48 7.44 8.13
N ALA A 48 -2.52 6.93 7.35
CA ALA A 48 -2.13 5.53 7.45
C ALA A 48 -1.47 5.20 8.80
N LYS A 49 -0.67 6.12 9.38
CA LYS A 49 -0.13 5.97 10.74
C LYS A 49 -1.22 6.00 11.80
N LYS A 50 -2.22 6.89 11.68
CA LYS A 50 -3.37 6.91 12.59
C LYS A 50 -4.20 5.63 12.48
N PHE A 51 -4.44 5.14 11.27
CA PHE A 51 -5.13 3.87 11.04
C PHE A 51 -4.37 2.69 11.67
N LEU A 52 -3.05 2.66 11.53
CA LEU A 52 -2.21 1.62 12.14
C LEU A 52 -2.30 1.59 13.68
N LEU A 53 -2.43 2.75 14.33
CA LEU A 53 -2.56 2.83 15.79
C LEU A 53 -3.88 2.22 16.30
N ILE A 54 -4.93 2.32 15.50
CA ILE A 54 -6.29 1.89 15.88
C ILE A 54 -6.51 0.43 15.51
N SER A 55 -6.05 0.00 14.33
CA SER A 55 -6.31 -1.35 13.82
C SER A 55 -5.04 -2.20 13.74
N ARG A 56 -4.72 -2.87 14.85
CA ARG A 56 -3.57 -3.81 14.91
C ARG A 56 -3.81 -5.13 14.17
N LYS A 57 -5.06 -5.45 13.83
CA LYS A 57 -5.48 -6.71 13.17
C LYS A 57 -5.86 -6.53 11.69
N ASP A 58 -5.60 -5.36 11.10
CA ASP A 58 -5.85 -5.11 9.68
C ASP A 58 -4.51 -4.93 8.94
N TRP A 59 -4.39 -5.57 7.78
CA TRP A 59 -3.23 -5.46 6.90
C TRP A 59 -3.24 -4.15 6.09
N LYS A 60 -4.41 -3.55 5.88
CA LYS A 60 -4.60 -2.32 5.09
C LYS A 60 -3.77 -1.11 5.57
N PRO A 61 -3.64 -0.78 6.86
CA PRO A 61 -2.77 0.32 7.29
C PRO A 61 -1.31 0.14 6.86
N TYR A 62 -0.78 -1.09 6.88
CA TYR A 62 0.55 -1.39 6.35
C TYR A 62 0.60 -1.19 4.83
N LEU A 63 -0.44 -1.61 4.11
CA LEU A 63 -0.55 -1.38 2.67
C LEU A 63 -0.47 0.13 2.37
N TYR A 64 -1.34 0.93 2.98
CA TYR A 64 -1.43 2.36 2.67
C TYR A 64 -0.17 3.12 3.09
N LEU A 65 0.41 2.79 4.24
CA LEU A 65 1.64 3.45 4.68
C LEU A 65 2.82 3.09 3.76
N GLY A 66 2.94 1.83 3.36
CA GLY A 66 3.97 1.39 2.40
C GLY A 66 3.79 2.02 1.02
N LEU A 67 2.55 2.11 0.52
CA LEU A 67 2.23 2.81 -0.73
C LEU A 67 2.58 4.30 -0.64
N ALA A 68 2.27 4.97 0.47
CA ALA A 68 2.58 6.38 0.66
C ALA A 68 4.10 6.63 0.64
N TYR A 69 4.88 5.78 1.30
CA TYR A 69 6.35 5.83 1.21
C TYR A 69 6.85 5.56 -0.21
N SER A 70 6.31 4.53 -0.90
CA SER A 70 6.74 4.21 -2.26
C SER A 70 6.42 5.33 -3.25
N LEU A 71 5.27 6.00 -3.12
CA LEU A 71 4.87 7.13 -3.97
C LEU A 71 5.72 8.38 -3.74
N GLY A 72 6.25 8.54 -2.52
CA GLY A 72 7.20 9.59 -2.16
C GLY A 72 8.65 9.29 -2.50
N GLY A 73 8.94 8.15 -3.15
CA GLY A 73 10.31 7.74 -3.50
C GLY A 73 11.12 7.15 -2.33
N GLU A 74 10.55 7.06 -1.14
CA GLU A 74 11.18 6.50 0.06
C GLU A 74 11.11 4.95 0.06
N LEU A 75 11.71 4.34 -0.96
CA LEU A 75 11.59 2.90 -1.21
C LEU A 75 12.10 2.02 -0.05
N LYS A 76 13.16 2.43 0.65
CA LYS A 76 13.65 1.72 1.85
C LYS A 76 12.62 1.70 2.99
N HIS A 77 11.90 2.80 3.18
CA HIS A 77 10.83 2.87 4.18
C HIS A 77 9.63 2.03 3.75
N ALA A 78 9.26 2.08 2.46
CA ALA A 78 8.19 1.24 1.92
C ALA A 78 8.50 -0.25 2.10
N GLU A 79 9.74 -0.67 1.82
CA GLU A 79 10.23 -2.04 2.03
C GLU A 79 10.07 -2.46 3.50
N LYS A 80 10.50 -1.62 4.44
CA LYS A 80 10.38 -1.90 5.89
C LYS A 80 8.92 -2.08 6.30
N ILE A 81 8.03 -1.18 5.87
CA ILE A 81 6.61 -1.24 6.24
C ILE A 81 5.90 -2.45 5.63
N PHE A 82 6.13 -2.74 4.35
CA PHE A 82 5.54 -3.92 3.72
C PHE A 82 6.09 -5.22 4.32
N THR A 83 7.37 -5.27 4.70
CA THR A 83 7.96 -6.42 5.40
C THR A 83 7.30 -6.63 6.77
N LEU A 84 7.12 -5.57 7.55
CA LEU A 84 6.41 -5.64 8.84
C LEU A 84 4.98 -6.15 8.66
N GLY A 85 4.23 -5.57 7.71
CA GLY A 85 2.87 -6.01 7.42
C GLY A 85 2.81 -7.47 6.98
N ARG A 86 3.73 -7.91 6.13
CA ARG A 86 3.80 -9.29 5.66
C ARG A 86 4.10 -10.27 6.80
N ASN A 87 5.01 -9.94 7.71
CA ASN A 87 5.33 -10.82 8.84
C ASN A 87 4.11 -11.07 9.74
N ILE A 88 3.21 -10.10 9.85
CA ILE A 88 1.98 -10.19 10.65
C ILE A 88 0.85 -10.84 9.83
N PHE A 89 0.79 -10.55 8.52
CA PHE A 89 -0.26 -11.02 7.61
C PHE A 89 0.36 -11.76 6.40
N PRO A 90 0.93 -12.96 6.59
CA PRO A 90 1.70 -13.65 5.55
C PRO A 90 0.87 -14.00 4.32
N SER A 91 -0.43 -14.22 4.47
CA SER A 91 -1.36 -14.54 3.37
C SER A 91 -1.90 -13.30 2.63
N SER A 92 -1.50 -12.09 3.03
CA SER A 92 -1.97 -10.85 2.38
C SER A 92 -1.31 -10.64 1.02
N LEU A 93 -1.99 -11.09 -0.05
CA LEU A 93 -1.53 -10.91 -1.43
C LEU A 93 -1.20 -9.44 -1.78
N PRO A 94 -1.99 -8.43 -1.35
CA PRO A 94 -1.64 -7.03 -1.61
C PRO A 94 -0.30 -6.60 -0.99
N LEU A 95 0.00 -7.03 0.24
CA LEU A 95 1.29 -6.72 0.87
C LEU A 95 2.44 -7.43 0.17
N LEU A 96 2.25 -8.70 -0.18
CA LEU A 96 3.24 -9.50 -0.90
C LEU A 96 3.58 -8.90 -2.27
N TYR A 97 2.55 -8.55 -3.05
CA TYR A 97 2.70 -7.92 -4.36
C TYR A 97 3.44 -6.58 -4.25
N ASN A 98 3.03 -5.70 -3.35
CA ASN A 98 3.65 -4.38 -3.24
C ASN A 98 5.08 -4.45 -2.68
N LEU A 99 5.38 -5.40 -1.79
CA LEU A 99 6.75 -5.68 -1.37
C LEU A 99 7.61 -6.12 -2.57
N ALA A 100 7.09 -7.02 -3.41
CA ALA A 100 7.80 -7.47 -4.61
C ALA A 100 8.09 -6.30 -5.56
N VAL A 101 7.10 -5.43 -5.82
CA VAL A 101 7.28 -4.21 -6.63
C VAL A 101 8.39 -3.33 -6.04
N VAL A 102 8.39 -3.08 -4.73
CA VAL A 102 9.41 -2.25 -4.08
C VAL A 102 10.80 -2.90 -4.16
N LYS A 103 10.90 -4.23 -3.98
CA LYS A 103 12.16 -4.97 -4.12
C LYS A 103 12.73 -4.86 -5.54
N ILE A 104 11.89 -4.92 -6.57
CA ILE A 104 12.29 -4.69 -7.97
C ILE A 104 12.87 -3.28 -8.13
N LYS A 105 12.13 -2.25 -7.67
CA LYS A 105 12.58 -0.85 -7.76
C LYS A 105 13.87 -0.56 -6.98
N LEU A 106 14.17 -1.36 -5.95
CA LEU A 106 15.41 -1.30 -5.18
C LEU A 106 16.56 -2.13 -5.79
N GLY A 107 16.35 -2.79 -6.94
CA GLY A 107 17.33 -3.69 -7.56
C GLY A 107 17.49 -5.04 -6.87
N LYS A 108 16.67 -5.34 -5.85
CA LYS A 108 16.69 -6.60 -5.08
C LYS A 108 15.93 -7.71 -5.81
N VAL A 109 16.31 -7.97 -7.05
CA VAL A 109 15.59 -8.86 -7.99
C VAL A 109 15.46 -10.29 -7.46
N LYS A 110 16.52 -10.85 -6.86
CA LYS A 110 16.49 -12.21 -6.28
C LYS A 110 15.42 -12.36 -5.19
N GLU A 111 15.30 -11.36 -4.32
CA GLU A 111 14.28 -11.34 -3.29
C GLU A 111 12.89 -11.14 -3.87
N ALA A 112 12.73 -10.25 -4.86
CA ALA A 112 11.46 -10.05 -5.55
C ALA A 112 10.93 -11.34 -6.19
N ARG A 113 11.79 -12.12 -6.85
CA ARG A 113 11.41 -13.41 -7.46
C ARG A 113 10.87 -14.41 -6.42
N LYS A 114 11.50 -14.50 -5.24
CA LYS A 114 10.99 -15.36 -4.16
C LYS A 114 9.57 -14.97 -3.74
N LEU A 115 9.30 -13.66 -3.61
CA LEU A 115 7.96 -13.15 -3.26
C LEU A 115 6.93 -13.44 -4.35
N ILE A 116 7.33 -13.34 -5.61
CA ILE A 116 6.47 -13.63 -6.76
C ILE A 116 6.08 -15.11 -6.78
N GLU A 117 7.03 -16.02 -6.58
CA GLU A 117 6.77 -17.46 -6.55
C GLU A 117 5.86 -17.85 -5.37
N GLU A 118 6.08 -17.26 -4.20
CA GLU A 118 5.17 -17.44 -3.07
C GLU A 118 3.75 -16.94 -3.37
N GLY A 119 3.63 -15.77 -4.02
CA GLY A 119 2.33 -15.22 -4.40
C GLY A 119 1.58 -16.11 -5.38
N LYS A 120 2.29 -16.71 -6.35
CA LYS A 120 1.73 -17.71 -7.27
C LYS A 120 1.28 -18.98 -6.55
N LYS A 121 2.02 -19.44 -5.52
CA LYS A 121 1.61 -20.60 -4.71
C LYS A 121 0.35 -20.30 -3.90
N LEU A 122 0.27 -19.13 -3.27
CA LEU A 122 -0.88 -18.71 -2.46
C LEU A 122 -2.13 -18.44 -3.31
N ALA A 123 -1.96 -17.90 -4.51
CA ALA A 123 -3.05 -17.58 -5.42
C ALA A 123 -2.68 -17.89 -6.89
N PRO A 124 -2.77 -19.16 -7.33
CA PRO A 124 -2.33 -19.57 -8.67
C PRO A 124 -3.05 -18.87 -9.83
N LYS A 125 -4.29 -18.42 -9.59
CA LYS A 125 -5.11 -17.68 -10.58
C LYS A 125 -4.82 -16.18 -10.63
N GLU A 126 -4.02 -15.64 -9.70
CA GLU A 126 -3.72 -14.22 -9.62
C GLU A 126 -2.69 -13.80 -10.69
N ILE A 127 -3.18 -13.11 -11.72
CA ILE A 127 -2.37 -12.74 -12.90
C ILE A 127 -1.31 -11.68 -12.55
N ARG A 128 -1.55 -10.83 -11.54
CA ARG A 128 -0.66 -9.73 -11.18
C ARG A 128 0.78 -10.16 -10.91
N PHE A 129 1.01 -11.35 -10.35
CA PHE A 129 2.36 -11.87 -10.13
C PHE A 129 3.10 -12.25 -11.43
N LYS A 130 2.37 -12.63 -12.50
CA LYS A 130 2.97 -12.83 -13.84
C LYS A 130 3.43 -11.50 -14.45
N SER A 131 2.70 -10.41 -14.20
CA SER A 131 3.07 -9.08 -14.67
C SER A 131 4.37 -8.57 -14.05
N LEU A 132 4.68 -8.97 -12.80
CA LEU A 132 5.95 -8.59 -12.15
C LEU A 132 7.17 -9.27 -12.76
N GLU A 133 7.03 -10.50 -13.26
CA GLU A 133 8.09 -11.17 -14.01
C GLU A 133 8.48 -10.42 -15.29
N LYS A 134 7.48 -9.86 -15.98
CA LYS A 134 7.71 -8.98 -17.14
C LYS A 134 8.42 -7.70 -16.74
N MET A 135 7.98 -7.06 -15.64
CA MET A 135 8.62 -5.85 -15.10
C MET A 135 10.10 -6.07 -14.78
N ILE A 136 10.48 -7.22 -14.22
CA ILE A 136 11.90 -7.55 -13.97
C ILE A 136 12.71 -7.58 -15.26
N ARG A 137 12.17 -8.21 -16.33
CA ARG A 137 12.86 -8.29 -17.63
C ARG A 137 13.08 -6.92 -18.26
N GLU A 138 12.13 -6.00 -18.10
CA GLU A 138 12.23 -4.62 -18.60
C GLU A 138 13.24 -3.80 -17.79
N PHE A 139 13.33 -4.02 -16.47
CA PHE A 139 14.30 -3.34 -15.60
C PHE A 139 15.76 -3.76 -15.81
N GLN A 140 15.99 -4.85 -16.55
CA GLN A 140 17.32 -5.42 -16.82
C GLN A 140 17.80 -5.19 -18.26
N LYS A 141 16.99 -4.51 -19.09
CA LYS A 141 17.39 -4.01 -20.41
C LYS A 141 17.96 -2.60 -20.28
#